data_AF-A0A1N6CMP8-F1
#
_entry.id   AF-A0A1N6CMP8-F1
#
_cell.length_a   1.000
_cell.length_b   1.000
_cell.length_c   1.000
_cell.angle_alpha   90.00
_cell.angle_beta   90.00
_cell.angle_gamma   90.00
#
_symmetry.space_group_name_H-M   'P 1'
#
loop_
_entity.id
_entity.type
_entity.pdbx_description
1 polymer ?
#
loop_
_entity_poly.entity_id
_entity_poly.type
_entity_poly.pdbx_seq_one_letter_code
_entity_poly.pdbx_strand_id
1 'polypeptide(L)'
;MFGQHKRMDSNRSSRPQARGIALTIVGALLLGACGAIPGGDGQSAKRPQSSAGLGNFNPSPAARQCFSNLGKANVRFSPLPNRNFAGGCTQIDSIKLLDVGAEVTNLGPVRCELASRFAAWTEYAVKRAARKYLGSELERIETMGSYSCRNISGSRRLSQHAHANAIDVSGFVLADGRRITLTGDWNGGRREKQFLTAIHQSACKRFGTVLSPDYNAAHRDHFHFDMSGNGYCR
;
A
#
# COMPACT_ATOMS: atom_id res chain seq x y z
N MET A 1 49.62 -53.57 -0.18
CA MET A 1 48.58 -54.42 0.44
C MET A 1 47.27 -53.64 0.35
N PHE A 2 46.33 -54.01 -0.52
CA PHE A 2 45.30 -55.06 -0.31
C PHE A 2 44.46 -54.82 0.97
N GLY A 3 43.14 -54.60 0.93
CA GLY A 3 42.23 -54.37 -0.20
C GLY A 3 40.72 -54.43 0.17
N GLN A 4 39.84 -54.20 -0.81
CA GLN A 4 38.43 -54.67 -0.93
C GLN A 4 37.37 -54.17 0.11
N HIS A 5 36.38 -53.34 -0.29
CA HIS A 5 35.07 -53.68 -0.91
C HIS A 5 33.95 -54.18 0.05
N LYS A 6 32.80 -53.47 0.10
CA LYS A 6 31.50 -53.92 -0.49
C LYS A 6 30.34 -52.90 -0.28
N ARG A 7 29.51 -52.77 -1.34
CA ARG A 7 28.02 -52.64 -1.41
C ARG A 7 27.34 -51.59 -0.51
N MET A 8 26.67 -50.55 -1.03
CA MET A 8 25.41 -50.55 -1.81
C MET A 8 24.31 -51.45 -1.25
N ASP A 9 23.19 -50.86 -0.84
CA ASP A 9 21.86 -51.42 -1.16
C ASP A 9 20.82 -50.30 -1.33
N SER A 10 19.89 -50.54 -2.26
CA SER A 10 18.91 -49.57 -2.74
C SER A 10 17.52 -50.09 -2.44
N ASN A 11 16.73 -49.42 -1.59
CA ASN A 11 15.40 -49.92 -1.27
C ASN A 11 14.33 -49.35 -2.22
N ARG A 12 13.74 -50.22 -3.04
CA ARG A 12 12.64 -49.95 -3.97
C ARG A 12 11.60 -51.06 -3.86
N SER A 13 10.40 -50.73 -3.40
CA SER A 13 9.20 -51.56 -3.54
C SER A 13 7.98 -50.63 -3.52
N SER A 14 7.23 -50.39 -4.59
CA SER A 14 6.42 -51.29 -5.45
C SER A 14 4.97 -51.43 -4.96
N ARG A 15 4.04 -51.21 -5.88
CA ARG A 15 2.57 -51.17 -5.70
C ARG A 15 1.99 -52.58 -5.49
N PRO A 16 0.68 -52.67 -5.20
CA PRO A 16 -0.17 -53.45 -6.11
C PRO A 16 -1.35 -52.66 -6.71
N GLN A 17 -2.02 -53.27 -7.69
CA GLN A 17 -3.14 -52.74 -8.47
C GLN A 17 -4.42 -53.56 -8.24
N ALA A 18 -5.60 -52.94 -8.41
CA ALA A 18 -6.83 -53.56 -8.94
C ALA A 18 -7.70 -52.40 -9.51
N ARG A 19 -8.23 -52.35 -10.75
CA ARG A 19 -8.90 -53.28 -11.70
C ARG A 19 -10.40 -53.50 -11.46
N GLY A 20 -11.21 -53.18 -12.50
CA GLY A 20 -12.68 -53.31 -12.61
C GLY A 20 -13.30 -52.03 -13.19
N ILE A 21 -13.61 -51.89 -14.50
CA ILE A 21 -14.72 -52.51 -15.29
C ILE A 21 -16.09 -52.03 -14.75
N ALA A 22 -17.03 -51.43 -15.51
CA ALA A 22 -17.44 -51.66 -16.90
C ALA A 22 -17.89 -50.41 -17.69
N LEU A 23 -18.09 -50.60 -18.99
CA LEU A 23 -18.73 -49.67 -19.95
C LEU A 23 -20.17 -50.16 -20.24
N THR A 24 -21.15 -49.27 -20.38
CA THR A 24 -22.48 -49.58 -20.95
C THR A 24 -23.04 -48.41 -21.75
N ILE A 25 -23.67 -48.69 -22.90
CA ILE A 25 -24.19 -47.70 -23.87
C ILE A 25 -25.67 -48.01 -24.17
N VAL A 26 -26.57 -47.04 -23.93
CA VAL A 26 -27.97 -46.89 -24.45
C VAL A 26 -28.33 -45.38 -24.33
N GLY A 27 -29.14 -44.72 -25.17
CA GLY A 27 -29.76 -45.07 -26.46
C GLY A 27 -31.19 -44.51 -26.61
N ALA A 28 -31.47 -43.75 -27.68
CA ALA A 28 -32.78 -43.15 -28.07
C ALA A 28 -33.33 -42.04 -27.12
N LEU A 29 -33.86 -40.87 -27.55
CA LEU A 29 -35.00 -40.55 -28.44
C LEU A 29 -36.35 -41.03 -27.82
N LEU A 30 -37.44 -40.25 -27.69
CA LEU A 30 -37.88 -38.98 -28.31
C LEU A 30 -39.04 -38.33 -27.51
N LEU A 31 -39.64 -37.26 -28.06
CA LEU A 31 -40.92 -36.60 -27.73
C LEU A 31 -40.90 -35.51 -26.62
N GLY A 32 -41.60 -34.42 -26.88
CA GLY A 32 -41.64 -33.22 -26.03
C GLY A 32 -43.04 -32.88 -25.51
N ALA A 33 -43.11 -31.80 -24.74
CA ALA A 33 -44.36 -31.21 -24.28
C ALA A 33 -44.26 -29.67 -24.36
N CYS A 34 -45.19 -29.03 -25.07
CA CYS A 34 -45.38 -27.59 -25.01
C CYS A 34 -46.02 -27.23 -23.66
N GLY A 35 -45.26 -26.58 -22.77
CA GLY A 35 -45.76 -26.00 -21.53
C GLY A 35 -45.78 -24.48 -21.63
N ALA A 36 -46.93 -23.89 -22.00
CA ALA A 36 -47.12 -22.45 -21.96
C ALA A 36 -47.23 -21.99 -20.50
N ILE A 37 -46.23 -21.24 -20.02
CA ILE A 37 -46.31 -20.57 -18.71
C ILE A 37 -46.93 -19.18 -18.94
N PRO A 38 -48.12 -18.89 -18.39
CA PRO A 38 -48.72 -17.57 -18.52
C PRO A 38 -47.88 -16.52 -17.80
N GLY A 39 -47.70 -15.37 -18.44
CA GLY A 39 -46.95 -14.26 -17.87
C GLY A 39 -47.64 -13.71 -16.63
N GLY A 40 -47.05 -13.94 -15.46
CA GLY A 40 -47.40 -13.19 -14.27
C GLY A 40 -46.83 -11.78 -14.35
N ASP A 41 -47.67 -10.76 -14.16
CA ASP A 41 -47.27 -9.35 -14.07
C ASP A 41 -46.39 -9.11 -12.85
N GLY A 42 -45.12 -9.47 -12.98
CA GLY A 42 -44.05 -9.12 -12.06
C GLY A 42 -43.80 -7.63 -12.13
N GLN A 43 -44.65 -6.84 -11.47
CA GLN A 43 -44.29 -5.50 -11.02
C GLN A 43 -43.01 -5.64 -10.21
N SER A 44 -41.88 -5.41 -10.87
CA SER A 44 -40.58 -5.36 -10.24
C SER A 44 -40.62 -4.17 -9.30
N ALA A 45 -40.95 -4.46 -8.04
CA ALA A 45 -40.85 -3.51 -6.95
C ALA A 45 -39.46 -2.90 -7.04
N LYS A 46 -39.39 -1.63 -7.46
CA LYS A 46 -38.13 -0.91 -7.60
C LYS A 46 -37.53 -0.84 -6.21
N ARG A 47 -36.65 -1.81 -5.91
CA ARG A 47 -35.90 -1.90 -4.67
C ARG A 47 -35.29 -0.51 -4.48
N PRO A 48 -35.69 0.25 -3.44
CA PRO A 48 -35.27 1.64 -3.33
C PRO A 48 -33.76 1.64 -3.26
N GLN A 49 -33.12 2.19 -4.28
CA GLN A 49 -31.69 2.48 -4.24
C GLN A 49 -31.53 3.68 -3.30
N SER A 50 -31.57 3.38 -1.99
CA SER A 50 -31.05 4.23 -0.94
C SER A 50 -29.53 4.28 -1.07
N SER A 51 -29.06 4.92 -2.14
CA SER A 51 -27.70 5.38 -2.35
C SER A 51 -27.39 6.50 -1.34
N ALA A 52 -27.37 6.14 -0.06
CA ALA A 52 -27.19 7.05 1.04
C ALA A 52 -25.77 7.61 1.04
N GLY A 53 -25.60 8.82 0.50
CA GLY A 53 -24.52 9.73 0.88
C GLY A 53 -23.09 9.38 0.44
N LEU A 54 -22.86 8.37 -0.40
CA LEU A 54 -21.58 8.21 -1.09
C LEU A 54 -21.49 9.24 -2.22
N GLY A 55 -21.08 10.47 -1.89
CA GLY A 55 -20.92 11.55 -2.85
C GLY A 55 -19.99 11.15 -4.00
N ASN A 56 -20.32 11.62 -5.22
CA ASN A 56 -19.59 11.25 -6.45
C ASN A 56 -18.09 11.45 -6.30
N PHE A 57 -17.34 10.35 -6.20
CA PHE A 57 -15.88 10.39 -6.05
C PHE A 57 -15.19 11.14 -7.20
N ASN A 58 -15.77 11.03 -8.41
CA ASN A 58 -15.35 11.66 -9.66
C ASN A 58 -13.81 11.77 -9.85
N PRO A 59 -13.07 10.65 -9.75
CA PRO A 59 -11.61 10.66 -9.88
C PRO A 59 -11.18 10.97 -11.32
N SER A 60 -10.10 11.73 -11.47
CA SER A 60 -9.49 11.99 -12.78
C SER A 60 -9.05 10.70 -13.48
N PRO A 61 -8.83 10.70 -14.82
CA PRO A 61 -8.28 9.54 -15.52
C PRO A 61 -6.94 9.06 -14.93
N ALA A 62 -6.07 10.01 -14.55
CA ALA A 62 -4.80 9.73 -13.88
C ALA A 62 -5.01 9.08 -12.50
N ALA A 63 -5.99 9.54 -11.72
CA ALA A 63 -6.33 8.94 -10.43
C ALA A 63 -6.88 7.52 -10.57
N ARG A 64 -7.73 7.26 -11.57
CA ARG A 64 -8.20 5.89 -11.88
C ARG A 64 -7.04 4.95 -12.22
N GLN A 65 -6.07 5.40 -13.02
CA GLN A 65 -4.87 4.62 -13.29
C GLN A 65 -4.02 4.39 -12.03
N CYS A 66 -3.88 5.41 -11.19
CA CYS A 66 -3.19 5.32 -9.91
C CYS A 66 -3.85 4.31 -8.96
N PHE A 67 -5.19 4.34 -8.81
CA PHE A 67 -5.93 3.34 -8.03
C PHE A 67 -5.72 1.91 -8.56
N SER A 68 -5.73 1.71 -9.88
CA SER A 68 -5.43 0.41 -10.50
C SER A 68 -4.02 -0.07 -10.18
N ASN A 69 -3.03 0.83 -10.23
CA ASN A 69 -1.63 0.51 -9.94
C ASN A 69 -1.42 0.19 -8.44
N LEU A 70 -2.05 0.94 -7.53
CA LEU A 70 -2.04 0.66 -6.09
C LEU A 70 -2.65 -0.72 -5.79
N GLY A 71 -3.78 -1.06 -6.42
CA GLY A 71 -4.42 -2.36 -6.27
C GLY A 71 -3.51 -3.51 -6.76
N LYS A 72 -2.85 -3.35 -7.91
CA LYS A 72 -1.85 -4.32 -8.42
C LYS A 72 -0.63 -4.47 -7.51
N ALA A 73 -0.29 -3.43 -6.75
CA ALA A 73 0.77 -3.44 -5.75
C ALA A 73 0.32 -3.97 -4.36
N ASN A 74 -0.90 -4.48 -4.24
CA ASN A 74 -1.52 -4.95 -2.98
C ASN A 74 -1.59 -3.89 -1.87
N VAL A 75 -1.61 -2.60 -2.24
CA VAL A 75 -1.80 -1.49 -1.30
C VAL A 75 -3.27 -1.46 -0.87
N ARG A 76 -3.54 -1.43 0.44
CA ARG A 76 -4.91 -1.28 0.96
C ARG A 76 -5.24 0.20 1.10
N PHE A 77 -6.31 0.64 0.45
CA PHE A 77 -6.79 2.02 0.50
C PHE A 77 -8.29 2.10 0.24
N SER A 78 -8.87 3.28 0.42
CA SER A 78 -10.23 3.62 -0.03
C SER A 78 -10.22 4.99 -0.70
N PRO A 79 -10.77 5.16 -1.92
CA PRO A 79 -10.95 6.49 -2.52
C PRO A 79 -11.72 7.44 -1.63
N LEU A 80 -11.44 8.74 -1.73
CA LEU A 80 -12.16 9.81 -1.04
C LEU A 80 -12.81 10.77 -2.06
N PRO A 81 -13.97 11.38 -1.77
CA PRO A 81 -14.59 12.29 -2.71
C PRO A 81 -13.77 13.55 -2.91
N ASN A 82 -13.72 14.03 -4.16
CA ASN A 82 -13.08 15.30 -4.49
C ASN A 82 -13.75 16.47 -3.76
N ARG A 83 -12.98 17.24 -2.99
CA ARG A 83 -13.46 18.36 -2.17
C ARG A 83 -12.56 19.59 -2.31
N ASN A 84 -13.20 20.75 -2.42
CA ASN A 84 -12.59 22.06 -2.28
C ASN A 84 -13.14 22.71 -1.00
N PHE A 85 -12.27 23.35 -0.22
CA PHE A 85 -12.63 23.99 1.04
C PHE A 85 -12.35 25.50 0.97
N ALA A 86 -12.92 26.25 1.91
CA ALA A 86 -12.56 27.66 2.09
C ALA A 86 -11.05 27.82 2.34
N GLY A 87 -10.49 28.98 1.96
CA GLY A 87 -9.06 29.26 2.11
C GLY A 87 -8.16 28.55 1.08
N GLY A 88 -8.72 27.88 0.07
CA GLY A 88 -7.97 27.27 -1.04
C GLY A 88 -7.45 25.86 -0.75
N CYS A 89 -7.75 25.29 0.41
CA CYS A 89 -7.40 23.90 0.74
C CYS A 89 -8.24 22.90 -0.08
N THR A 90 -7.66 21.76 -0.42
CA THR A 90 -8.29 20.78 -1.32
C THR A 90 -7.97 19.33 -0.96
N GLN A 91 -8.88 18.42 -1.30
CA GLN A 91 -8.67 16.98 -1.28
C GLN A 91 -9.11 16.46 -2.65
N ILE A 92 -8.19 16.47 -3.62
CA ILE A 92 -8.46 16.04 -5.01
C ILE A 92 -7.67 14.77 -5.31
N ASP A 93 -8.33 13.82 -5.95
CA ASP A 93 -7.83 12.49 -6.29
C ASP A 93 -7.18 11.79 -5.07
N SER A 94 -7.81 11.97 -3.91
CA SER A 94 -7.28 11.54 -2.61
C SER A 94 -7.83 10.18 -2.19
N ILE A 95 -7.08 9.49 -1.34
CA ILE A 95 -7.43 8.20 -0.74
C ILE A 95 -7.21 8.25 0.77
N LYS A 96 -7.93 7.41 1.51
CA LYS A 96 -7.50 6.96 2.83
C LYS A 96 -6.55 5.78 2.61
N LEU A 97 -5.26 5.99 2.85
CA LEU A 97 -4.25 4.93 2.81
C LEU A 97 -4.34 4.11 4.10
N LEU A 98 -4.28 2.78 4.01
CA LEU A 98 -4.41 1.88 5.15
C LEU A 98 -3.17 0.99 5.33
N ASP A 99 -2.55 0.56 4.24
CA ASP A 99 -1.48 -0.43 4.26
C ASP A 99 -0.65 -0.41 2.97
N VAL A 100 0.67 -0.47 3.09
CA VAL A 100 1.64 -0.53 1.97
C VAL A 100 2.50 -1.80 2.00
N GLY A 101 1.90 -2.90 2.45
CA GLY A 101 2.58 -4.11 2.94
C GLY A 101 3.33 -3.86 4.25
N ALA A 102 2.82 -2.91 5.03
CA ALA A 102 3.22 -2.49 6.38
C ALA A 102 2.09 -1.57 6.88
N GLU A 103 1.75 -1.62 8.17
CA GLU A 103 0.72 -0.75 8.74
C GLU A 103 1.20 0.71 8.72
N VAL A 104 0.31 1.67 8.43
CA VAL A 104 0.65 3.10 8.48
C VAL A 104 -0.30 3.83 9.40
N THR A 105 0.21 4.40 10.50
CA THR A 105 -0.62 5.08 11.51
C THR A 105 -0.85 6.55 11.16
N ASN A 106 -1.90 7.15 11.74
CA ASN A 106 -2.19 8.59 11.76
C ASN A 106 -2.35 9.32 10.41
N LEU A 107 -2.46 8.61 9.29
CA LEU A 107 -2.71 9.25 7.99
C LEU A 107 -4.14 9.77 7.85
N GLY A 108 -4.25 10.98 7.30
CA GLY A 108 -5.50 11.54 6.80
C GLY A 108 -5.71 11.20 5.32
N PRO A 109 -6.42 12.06 4.57
CA PRO A 109 -6.40 12.03 3.11
C PRO A 109 -4.97 12.13 2.57
N VAL A 110 -4.67 11.34 1.54
CA VAL A 110 -3.40 11.38 0.77
C VAL A 110 -3.74 11.42 -0.72
N ARG A 111 -3.19 12.35 -1.48
CA ARG A 111 -3.33 12.40 -2.94
C ARG A 111 -2.72 11.14 -3.57
N CYS A 112 -3.41 10.52 -4.53
CA CYS A 112 -3.04 9.17 -4.99
C CYS A 112 -1.60 9.06 -5.49
N GLU A 113 -1.09 10.06 -6.23
CA GLU A 113 0.29 10.03 -6.72
C GLU A 113 1.32 9.98 -5.57
N LEU A 114 1.10 10.75 -4.51
CA LEU A 114 1.93 10.71 -3.31
C LEU A 114 1.85 9.35 -2.63
N ALA A 115 0.64 8.78 -2.48
CA ALA A 115 0.46 7.44 -1.93
C ALA A 115 1.17 6.35 -2.75
N SER A 116 1.17 6.45 -4.09
CA SER A 116 1.90 5.56 -4.99
C SER A 116 3.41 5.64 -4.78
N ARG A 117 3.97 6.85 -4.70
CA ARG A 117 5.40 7.07 -4.42
C ARG A 117 5.79 6.63 -3.01
N PHE A 118 4.92 6.83 -2.02
CA PHE A 118 5.10 6.39 -0.63
C PHE A 118 5.07 4.85 -0.50
N ALA A 119 4.15 4.18 -1.17
CA ALA A 119 4.12 2.72 -1.24
C ALA A 119 5.39 2.15 -1.90
N ALA A 120 5.81 2.74 -3.04
CA ALA A 120 7.03 2.34 -3.73
C ALA A 120 8.30 2.64 -2.91
N TRP A 121 8.34 3.73 -2.14
CA TRP A 121 9.43 4.02 -1.20
C TRP A 121 9.45 2.99 -0.06
N THR A 122 8.29 2.64 0.49
CA THR A 122 8.18 1.64 1.56
C THR A 122 8.70 0.27 1.11
N GLU A 123 8.23 -0.21 -0.04
CA GLU A 123 8.62 -1.52 -0.58
C GLU A 123 10.09 -1.56 -1.05
N TYR A 124 10.52 -0.58 -1.85
CA TYR A 124 11.83 -0.62 -2.50
C TYR A 124 12.95 0.07 -1.72
N ALA A 125 12.64 0.77 -0.62
CA ALA A 125 13.63 1.39 0.26
C ALA A 125 13.50 0.90 1.70
N VAL A 126 12.38 1.17 2.38
CA VAL A 126 12.27 0.99 3.83
C VAL A 126 12.41 -0.46 4.24
N LYS A 127 11.60 -1.38 3.68
CA LYS A 127 11.68 -2.82 3.98
C LYS A 127 13.08 -3.40 3.69
N ARG A 128 13.68 -2.99 2.57
CA ARG A 128 15.02 -3.44 2.15
C ARG A 128 16.12 -2.91 3.07
N ALA A 129 16.03 -1.67 3.50
CA ALA A 129 16.97 -1.05 4.42
C ALA A 129 16.83 -1.62 5.84
N ALA A 130 15.60 -1.90 6.30
CA ALA A 130 15.34 -2.54 7.59
C ALA A 130 16.01 -3.92 7.66
N ARG A 131 15.78 -4.79 6.67
CA ARG A 131 16.51 -6.06 6.53
C ARG A 131 18.02 -5.87 6.50
N LYS A 132 18.53 -4.99 5.62
CA LYS A 132 19.98 -4.81 5.40
C LYS A 132 20.73 -4.29 6.61
N TYR A 133 20.25 -3.23 7.24
CA TYR A 133 20.97 -2.54 8.30
C TYR A 133 20.53 -3.00 9.69
N LEU A 134 19.24 -3.26 9.90
CA LEU A 134 18.70 -3.61 11.21
C LEU A 134 18.54 -5.11 11.41
N GLY A 135 18.43 -5.90 10.34
CA GLY A 135 18.30 -7.36 10.39
C GLY A 135 16.89 -7.84 10.72
N SER A 136 15.87 -6.99 10.55
CA SER A 136 14.47 -7.29 10.84
C SER A 136 13.55 -6.71 9.76
N GLU A 137 12.34 -7.26 9.65
CA GLU A 137 11.32 -6.75 8.74
C GLU A 137 10.67 -5.49 9.29
N LEU A 138 10.16 -4.64 8.39
CA LEU A 138 9.30 -3.52 8.75
C LEU A 138 7.87 -4.04 9.01
N GLU A 139 7.33 -3.73 10.18
CA GLU A 139 5.92 -4.01 10.53
C GLU A 139 5.03 -2.78 10.30
N ARG A 140 5.49 -1.61 10.75
CA ARG A 140 4.68 -0.38 10.85
C ARG A 140 5.50 0.87 10.53
N ILE A 141 4.89 1.83 9.84
CA ILE A 141 5.39 3.20 9.71
C ILE A 141 4.51 4.12 10.57
N GLU A 142 5.15 4.91 11.41
CA GLU A 142 4.48 5.94 12.21
C GLU A 142 4.54 7.29 11.49
N THR A 143 3.39 7.96 11.41
CA THR A 143 3.28 9.29 10.78
C THR A 143 2.68 10.32 11.75
N MET A 144 2.87 11.60 11.43
CA MET A 144 2.23 12.74 12.11
C MET A 144 1.05 13.31 11.30
N GLY A 145 0.76 12.75 10.13
CA GLY A 145 -0.36 13.15 9.27
C GLY A 145 0.02 13.44 7.83
N SER A 146 -0.99 13.78 7.03
CA SER A 146 -0.90 14.06 5.59
C SER A 146 -1.85 15.15 5.07
N TYR A 147 -2.70 15.67 5.96
CA TYR A 147 -3.64 16.74 5.62
C TYR A 147 -3.77 17.72 6.79
N SER A 148 -3.49 18.99 6.50
CA SER A 148 -3.69 20.11 7.43
C SER A 148 -3.90 21.37 6.62
N CYS A 149 -5.10 21.94 6.68
CA CYS A 149 -5.46 23.16 5.96
C CYS A 149 -4.81 24.38 6.66
N ARG A 150 -3.55 24.66 6.30
CA ARG A 150 -2.75 25.75 6.87
C ARG A 150 -1.70 26.27 5.89
N ASN A 151 -1.26 27.50 6.13
CA ASN A 151 -0.06 28.04 5.50
C ASN A 151 1.21 27.37 6.06
N ILE A 152 2.29 27.45 5.29
CA ILE A 152 3.65 27.21 5.78
C ILE A 152 3.96 28.24 6.87
N SER A 153 4.59 27.82 7.97
CA SER A 153 4.95 28.72 9.08
C SER A 153 5.77 29.91 8.58
N GLY A 154 5.42 31.12 9.02
CA GLY A 154 6.04 32.37 8.56
C GLY A 154 5.74 32.76 7.10
N SER A 155 4.80 32.08 6.41
CA SER A 155 4.47 32.33 5.01
C SER A 155 2.99 32.63 4.77
N ARG A 156 2.70 33.30 3.65
CA ARG A 156 1.35 33.45 3.09
C ARG A 156 0.95 32.31 2.14
N ARG A 157 1.86 31.36 1.87
CA ARG A 157 1.62 30.22 0.97
C ARG A 157 1.04 29.03 1.74
N LEU A 158 0.03 28.38 1.16
CA LEU A 158 -0.47 27.09 1.65
C LEU A 158 0.63 26.03 1.66
N SER A 159 0.63 25.17 2.69
CA SER A 159 1.47 23.97 2.74
C SER A 159 0.93 22.91 1.76
N GLN A 160 1.78 21.97 1.31
CA GLN A 160 1.30 20.81 0.56
C GLN A 160 0.36 19.90 1.37
N HIS A 161 0.44 19.95 2.71
CA HIS A 161 -0.57 19.39 3.61
C HIS A 161 -1.98 19.96 3.38
N ALA A 162 -2.13 21.19 2.90
CA ALA A 162 -3.44 21.77 2.58
C ALA A 162 -4.10 21.14 1.34
N HIS A 163 -3.36 20.33 0.58
CA HIS A 163 -3.77 19.70 -0.67
C HIS A 163 -3.73 18.16 -0.62
N ALA A 164 -3.63 17.59 0.58
CA ALA A 164 -3.35 16.16 0.83
C ALA A 164 -2.07 15.66 0.13
N ASN A 165 -1.13 16.58 -0.13
CA ASN A 165 0.01 16.37 -1.03
C ASN A 165 1.36 16.35 -0.28
N ALA A 166 1.31 16.10 1.04
CA ALA A 166 2.47 15.82 1.88
C ALA A 166 2.19 14.67 2.88
N ILE A 167 3.25 14.06 3.41
CA ILE A 167 3.23 13.10 4.54
C ILE A 167 4.39 13.43 5.48
N ASP A 168 4.13 13.44 6.79
CA ASP A 168 5.15 13.60 7.84
C ASP A 168 5.42 12.24 8.52
N VAL A 169 6.62 11.65 8.37
CA VAL A 169 6.98 10.32 8.92
C VAL A 169 7.87 10.44 10.15
N SER A 170 7.43 9.92 11.31
CA SER A 170 8.12 10.08 12.60
C SER A 170 8.92 8.85 13.07
N GLY A 171 8.58 7.65 12.57
CA GLY A 171 9.24 6.43 13.01
C GLY A 171 8.83 5.15 12.29
N PHE A 172 9.46 4.06 12.69
CA PHE A 172 9.34 2.72 12.09
C PHE A 172 9.36 1.68 13.22
N VAL A 173 8.39 0.76 13.22
CA VAL A 173 8.41 -0.41 14.12
C VAL A 173 8.79 -1.64 13.29
N LEU A 174 9.71 -2.43 13.84
CA LEU A 174 10.20 -3.66 13.24
C LEU A 174 9.50 -4.87 13.85
N ALA A 175 9.46 -5.97 13.11
CA ALA A 175 8.82 -7.23 13.53
C ALA A 175 9.49 -7.91 14.75
N ASP A 176 10.61 -7.37 15.26
CA ASP A 176 11.26 -7.79 16.52
C ASP A 176 10.93 -6.85 17.70
N GLY A 177 9.95 -5.96 17.54
CA GLY A 177 9.50 -5.01 18.56
C GLY A 177 10.36 -3.75 18.70
N ARG A 178 11.49 -3.64 17.98
CA ARG A 178 12.28 -2.39 18.00
C ARG A 178 11.55 -1.26 17.29
N ARG A 179 11.61 -0.07 17.89
CA ARG A 179 11.05 1.18 17.35
C ARG A 179 12.18 2.15 17.06
N ILE A 180 12.31 2.56 15.79
CA ILE A 180 13.30 3.51 15.30
C ILE A 180 12.60 4.85 15.04
N THR A 181 13.11 5.93 15.59
CA THR A 181 12.50 7.28 15.54
C THR A 181 13.49 8.32 15.05
N LEU A 182 13.01 9.39 14.41
CA LEU A 182 13.91 10.47 13.99
C LEU A 182 14.57 11.16 15.19
N THR A 183 13.82 11.40 16.28
CA THR A 183 14.35 12.02 17.50
C THR A 183 15.39 11.19 18.24
N GLY A 184 15.21 9.86 18.32
CA GLY A 184 16.12 8.98 19.03
C GLY A 184 17.34 8.55 18.20
N ASP A 185 17.14 8.30 16.91
CA ASP A 185 18.04 7.44 16.14
C ASP A 185 18.76 8.13 14.97
N TRP A 186 18.33 9.34 14.57
CA TRP A 186 18.97 10.09 13.47
C TRP A 186 20.47 10.35 13.71
N ASN A 187 20.83 10.59 14.97
CA ASN A 187 22.21 10.68 15.46
C ASN A 187 22.54 9.59 16.50
N GLY A 188 21.76 8.49 16.50
CA GLY A 188 21.91 7.38 17.43
C GLY A 188 22.91 6.32 16.95
N GLY A 189 22.54 5.04 17.15
CA GLY A 189 23.38 3.90 16.82
C GLY A 189 23.77 3.83 15.34
N ARG A 190 24.95 3.24 15.06
CA ARG A 190 25.51 3.15 13.70
C ARG A 190 24.56 2.50 12.70
N ARG A 191 23.80 1.48 13.12
CA ARG A 191 22.92 0.69 12.23
C ARG A 191 21.64 1.45 11.92
N GLU A 192 21.11 2.13 12.92
CA GLU A 192 19.89 2.92 12.91
C GLU A 192 20.10 4.20 12.10
N LYS A 193 21.23 4.89 12.31
CA LYS A 193 21.65 6.00 11.45
C LYS A 193 21.85 5.56 9.99
N GLN A 194 22.51 4.44 9.73
CA GLN A 194 22.67 3.89 8.38
C GLN A 194 21.32 3.57 7.71
N PHE A 195 20.37 3.03 8.45
CA PHE A 195 19.00 2.80 7.99
C PHE A 195 18.30 4.12 7.61
N LEU A 196 18.27 5.09 8.54
CA LEU A 196 17.60 6.38 8.33
C LEU A 196 18.22 7.18 7.18
N THR A 197 19.55 7.26 7.10
CA THR A 197 20.25 7.88 5.97
C THR A 197 19.91 7.20 4.63
N ALA A 198 19.86 5.87 4.58
CA ALA A 198 19.57 5.16 3.34
C ALA A 198 18.13 5.37 2.83
N ILE A 199 17.14 5.42 3.73
CA ILE A 199 15.75 5.66 3.34
C ILE A 199 15.50 7.13 2.98
N HIS A 200 16.18 8.08 3.63
CA HIS A 200 16.18 9.51 3.28
C HIS A 200 16.77 9.75 1.88
N GLN A 201 17.95 9.20 1.58
CA GLN A 201 18.56 9.26 0.25
C GLN A 201 17.69 8.64 -0.86
N SER A 202 16.88 7.63 -0.52
CA SER A 202 15.89 7.05 -1.44
C SER A 202 14.66 7.94 -1.60
N ALA A 203 14.19 8.59 -0.52
CA ALA A 203 13.09 9.55 -0.55
C ALA A 203 13.43 10.76 -1.45
N CYS A 204 14.64 11.32 -1.33
CA CYS A 204 15.08 12.45 -2.15
C CYS A 204 15.14 12.18 -3.67
N LYS A 205 15.05 10.90 -4.09
CA LYS A 205 14.96 10.48 -5.50
C LYS A 205 13.52 10.22 -5.96
N ARG A 206 12.53 10.38 -5.08
CA ARG A 206 11.13 9.94 -5.28
C ARG A 206 10.11 11.05 -5.08
N PHE A 207 10.35 11.97 -4.15
CA PHE A 207 9.47 13.09 -3.82
C PHE A 207 10.04 14.40 -4.38
N GLY A 208 9.19 15.42 -4.53
CA GLY A 208 9.60 16.73 -5.05
C GLY A 208 10.39 17.54 -4.02
N THR A 209 10.00 17.40 -2.74
CA THR A 209 10.66 18.00 -1.58
C THR A 209 10.76 16.95 -0.48
N VAL A 210 11.93 16.86 0.13
CA VAL A 210 12.24 16.03 1.30
C VAL A 210 13.00 16.88 2.31
N LEU A 211 12.48 16.95 3.53
CA LEU A 211 13.08 17.64 4.67
C LEU A 211 13.31 16.65 5.81
N SER A 212 14.43 16.78 6.51
CA SER A 212 14.86 15.91 7.60
C SER A 212 15.21 16.72 8.86
N PRO A 213 15.62 16.07 9.98
CA PRO A 213 16.16 16.77 11.14
C PRO A 213 17.36 17.68 10.84
N ASP A 214 18.10 17.43 9.75
CA ASP A 214 19.22 18.29 9.31
C ASP A 214 18.75 19.58 8.59
N TYR A 215 17.47 19.70 8.25
CA TYR A 215 16.93 20.90 7.60
C TYR A 215 16.74 22.07 8.59
N ASN A 216 15.95 21.86 9.66
CA ASN A 216 15.76 22.83 10.74
C ASN A 216 15.04 22.20 11.95
N ALA A 217 14.97 22.96 13.05
CA ALA A 217 14.35 22.55 14.30
C ALA A 217 12.87 22.13 14.21
N ALA A 218 12.12 22.58 13.18
CA ALA A 218 10.72 22.19 12.99
C ALA A 218 10.55 20.79 12.38
N HIS A 219 11.63 20.20 11.84
CA HIS A 219 11.66 18.86 11.22
C HIS A 219 12.54 17.89 12.02
N ARG A 220 12.91 18.24 13.25
CA ARG A 220 13.81 17.45 14.13
C ARG A 220 13.30 16.05 14.48
N ASP A 221 12.00 15.81 14.31
CA ASP A 221 11.26 14.64 14.79
C ASP A 221 10.51 13.88 13.68
N HIS A 222 10.62 14.32 12.43
CA HIS A 222 10.00 13.65 11.28
C HIS A 222 10.73 13.93 9.97
N PHE A 223 10.55 13.06 8.99
CA PHE A 223 10.74 13.43 7.59
C PHE A 223 9.48 14.09 7.05
N HIS A 224 9.61 15.22 6.36
CA HIS A 224 8.54 15.78 5.52
C HIS A 224 8.75 15.33 4.08
N PHE A 225 7.75 14.70 3.46
CA PHE A 225 7.75 14.34 2.05
C PHE A 225 6.59 15.03 1.33
N ASP A 226 6.87 15.80 0.29
CA ASP A 226 5.83 16.41 -0.55
C ASP A 226 6.15 16.35 -2.06
N MET A 227 5.11 16.53 -2.88
CA MET A 227 5.21 16.42 -4.35
C MET A 227 5.48 17.74 -5.09
N SER A 228 5.76 18.83 -4.36
CA SER A 228 6.13 20.12 -4.92
C SER A 228 7.65 20.30 -4.97
N GLY A 229 8.12 21.25 -5.79
CA GLY A 229 9.55 21.46 -6.01
C GLY A 229 10.13 20.52 -7.07
N ASN A 230 11.47 20.52 -7.18
CA ASN A 230 12.21 19.80 -8.21
C ASN A 230 13.41 19.04 -7.61
N GLY A 231 13.16 18.21 -6.60
CA GLY A 231 14.18 17.43 -5.90
C GLY A 231 14.87 18.19 -4.77
N TYR A 232 14.17 19.08 -4.05
CA TYR A 232 14.76 19.73 -2.87
C TYR A 232 14.96 18.68 -1.77
N CYS A 233 16.21 18.51 -1.33
CA CYS A 233 16.60 17.47 -0.37
C CYS A 233 17.46 18.10 0.74
N ARG A 234 16.98 17.99 1.98
CA ARG A 234 17.64 18.37 3.23
C ARG A 234 17.26 17.38 4.33
#